data_AF-A0A9E4TCU9-F1
#
_entry.id   AF-A0A9E4TCU9-F1
#
_cell.length_a   1.000
_cell.length_b   1.000
_cell.length_c   1.000
_cell.angle_alpha   90.00
_cell.angle_beta   90.00
_cell.angle_gamma   90.00
#
_symmetry.space_group_name_H-M   'P 1'
#
loop_
_entity.id
_entity.type
_entity.pdbx_description
1 polymer ?
#
loop_
_entity_poly.entity_id
_entity_poly.type
_entity_poly.pdbx_seq_one_letter_code
_entity_poly.pdbx_strand_id
1 'polypeptide(L)'
;MLNIGALLQKATAKPAEGNRLVEAFVSDSASGRRYLLGRNEHAAQVMQAIEIDGIIDDYAASGTHWNNKPVITTEQLPERAMVVNCAMCIAPVSAARRLQHHDGIELLSLADLCGHLPQRFKLPWFVSQSRDEVSSHLSAWNKLYGALADEASQQTLKDLLQFRLSGDYRSMSAYCVRPEAQYFEPFIDPGAAHVFVDGGGYD
;
A
#
# COMPACT_ATOMS: atom_id res chain seq x y z
N MET A 1 -23.04 -6.54 -12.75
CA MET A 1 -22.49 -7.36 -11.66
C MET A 1 -20.98 -7.32 -11.75
N LEU A 2 -20.27 -6.97 -10.67
CA LEU A 2 -18.81 -7.00 -10.67
C LEU A 2 -18.34 -8.44 -10.88
N ASN A 3 -17.38 -8.64 -11.78
CA ASN A 3 -16.74 -9.94 -11.99
C ASN A 3 -15.35 -9.88 -11.35
N ILE A 4 -15.12 -10.69 -10.29
CA ILE A 4 -13.81 -10.74 -9.62
C ILE A 4 -12.70 -11.15 -10.60
N GLY A 5 -13.01 -11.93 -11.63
CA GLY A 5 -12.07 -12.31 -12.68
C GLY A 5 -11.61 -11.11 -13.50
N ALA A 6 -12.49 -10.12 -13.72
CA ALA A 6 -12.11 -8.88 -14.39
C ALA A 6 -11.17 -8.02 -13.52
N LEU A 7 -11.32 -8.04 -12.19
CA LEU A 7 -10.37 -7.40 -11.28
C LEU A 7 -9.00 -8.07 -11.35
N LEU A 8 -8.95 -9.41 -11.31
CA LEU A 8 -7.71 -10.17 -11.44
C LEU A 8 -7.02 -9.88 -12.78
N GLN A 9 -7.76 -9.92 -13.89
CA GLN A 9 -7.24 -9.60 -15.21
C GLN A 9 -6.67 -8.18 -15.28
N LYS A 10 -7.39 -7.19 -14.73
CA LYS A 10 -6.90 -5.81 -14.68
C LYS A 10 -5.62 -5.68 -13.86
N ALA A 11 -5.55 -6.37 -12.72
CA ALA A 11 -4.40 -6.28 -11.81
C ALA A 11 -3.14 -7.00 -12.34
N THR A 12 -3.30 -7.95 -13.27
CA THR A 12 -2.19 -8.68 -13.90
C THR A 12 -1.86 -8.16 -15.31
N ALA A 13 -2.67 -7.24 -15.84
CA ALA A 13 -2.39 -6.58 -17.10
C ALA A 13 -1.06 -5.83 -17.04
N LYS A 14 -0.34 -5.80 -18.16
CA LYS A 14 0.83 -4.93 -18.30
C LYS A 14 0.39 -3.48 -18.08
N PRO A 15 1.18 -2.66 -17.36
CA PRO A 15 0.88 -1.24 -17.27
C PRO A 15 0.81 -0.63 -18.68
N ALA A 16 -0.08 0.35 -18.86
CA ALA A 16 -0.05 1.23 -20.02
C ALA A 16 1.27 2.04 -20.04
N GLU A 17 1.56 2.71 -21.16
CA GLU A 17 2.82 3.43 -21.45
C GLU A 17 3.44 4.24 -20.28
N GLY A 18 4.75 4.48 -20.41
CA GLY A 18 5.68 4.80 -19.33
C GLY A 18 5.25 5.86 -18.30
N ASN A 19 5.49 5.54 -17.03
CA ASN A 19 5.30 6.46 -15.93
C ASN A 19 6.54 7.36 -15.82
N ARG A 20 6.44 8.59 -16.34
CA ARG A 20 7.53 9.58 -16.34
C ARG A 20 8.15 9.81 -14.96
N LEU A 21 7.37 9.70 -13.89
CA LEU A 21 7.88 9.86 -12.54
C LEU A 21 8.73 8.66 -12.10
N VAL A 22 8.37 7.44 -12.52
CA VAL A 22 9.22 6.26 -12.30
C VAL A 22 10.52 6.38 -13.09
N GLU A 23 10.43 6.78 -14.37
CA GLU A 23 11.60 7.00 -15.22
C GLU A 23 12.54 8.05 -14.61
N ALA A 24 11.98 9.17 -14.14
CA ALA A 24 12.73 10.20 -13.42
C ALA A 24 13.37 9.62 -12.15
N PHE A 25 12.61 8.91 -11.32
CA PHE A 25 13.11 8.32 -10.07
C PHE A 25 14.30 7.40 -10.30
N VAL A 26 14.27 6.56 -11.35
CA VAL A 26 15.36 5.62 -11.64
C VAL A 26 16.51 6.19 -12.47
N SER A 27 16.33 7.37 -13.06
CA SER A 27 17.37 8.06 -13.85
C SER A 27 18.52 8.53 -12.97
N ASP A 28 19.75 8.54 -13.47
CA ASP A 28 20.92 9.01 -12.70
C ASP A 28 20.80 10.47 -12.24
N SER A 29 20.05 11.30 -12.98
CA SER A 29 19.77 12.70 -12.64
C SER A 29 18.92 12.91 -11.39
N ALA A 30 18.36 11.85 -10.81
CA ALA A 30 17.56 11.92 -9.60
C ALA A 30 18.35 11.88 -8.28
N SER A 31 19.68 11.81 -8.35
CA SER A 31 20.53 11.88 -7.14
C SER A 31 20.22 13.13 -6.31
N GLY A 32 20.11 12.97 -4.99
CA GLY A 32 19.73 14.05 -4.06
C GLY A 32 18.22 14.26 -3.91
N ARG A 33 17.38 13.44 -4.55
CA ARG A 33 15.91 13.59 -4.55
C ARG A 33 15.16 12.28 -4.28
N ARG A 34 15.82 11.15 -4.05
CA ARG A 34 15.17 9.82 -3.91
C ARG A 34 15.02 9.42 -2.46
N TYR A 35 13.77 9.26 -2.02
CA TYR A 35 13.47 8.85 -0.66
C TYR A 35 12.51 7.66 -0.63
N LEU A 36 12.61 6.84 0.40
CA LEU A 36 11.69 5.73 0.64
C LEU A 36 10.96 5.98 1.97
N LEU A 37 9.64 5.85 1.98
CA LEU A 37 8.86 5.96 3.20
C LEU A 37 8.71 4.59 3.87
N GLY A 38 9.21 4.48 5.10
CA GLY A 38 9.15 3.29 5.93
C GLY A 38 10.44 2.46 5.95
N ARG A 39 10.77 1.92 7.14
CA ARG A 39 11.93 1.04 7.39
C ARG A 39 11.49 -0.43 7.39
N ASN A 40 11.33 -1.01 6.20
CA ASN A 40 10.86 -2.39 6.05
C ASN A 40 11.59 -3.14 4.93
N GLU A 41 11.28 -4.42 4.77
CA GLU A 41 11.90 -5.30 3.78
C GLU A 41 11.70 -4.80 2.34
N HIS A 42 10.61 -4.10 2.04
CA HIS A 42 10.35 -3.55 0.71
C HIS A 42 11.26 -2.36 0.41
N ALA A 43 11.45 -1.47 1.39
CA ALA A 43 12.42 -0.39 1.26
C ALA A 43 13.85 -0.95 1.07
N ALA A 44 14.22 -1.99 1.83
CA ALA A 44 15.52 -2.64 1.68
C ALA A 44 15.72 -3.24 0.28
N GLN A 45 14.68 -3.85 -0.30
CA GLN A 45 14.75 -4.36 -1.67
C GLN A 45 14.96 -3.26 -2.72
N VAL A 46 14.31 -2.10 -2.55
CA VAL A 46 14.54 -0.97 -3.46
C VAL A 46 15.98 -0.47 -3.35
N MET A 47 16.51 -0.35 -2.12
CA MET A 47 17.90 0.07 -1.86
C MET A 47 18.96 -0.85 -2.47
N GLN A 48 18.69 -2.15 -2.61
CA GLN A 48 19.61 -3.08 -3.27
C GLN A 48 19.73 -2.81 -4.78
N ALA A 49 18.71 -2.20 -5.38
CA ALA A 49 18.65 -1.98 -6.81
C ALA A 49 19.02 -0.55 -7.18
N ILE A 50 18.75 0.45 -6.35
CA ILE A 50 19.01 1.87 -6.64
C ILE A 50 19.54 2.61 -5.41
N GLU A 51 20.50 3.51 -5.62
CA GLU A 51 20.97 4.44 -4.60
C GLU A 51 19.87 5.43 -4.23
N ILE A 52 19.54 5.49 -2.95
CA ILE A 52 18.58 6.44 -2.37
C ILE A 52 19.30 7.43 -1.45
N ASP A 53 18.68 8.59 -1.21
CA ASP A 53 19.25 9.69 -0.44
C ASP A 53 18.86 9.62 1.05
N GLY A 54 17.70 9.03 1.36
CA GLY A 54 17.28 8.81 2.75
C GLY A 54 16.00 8.00 2.89
N ILE A 55 15.73 7.61 4.14
CA ILE A 55 14.50 6.92 4.53
C ILE A 55 13.65 7.87 5.36
N ILE A 56 12.35 7.92 5.10
CA ILE A 56 11.41 8.72 5.86
C ILE A 56 10.79 7.83 6.95
N ASP A 57 10.91 8.26 8.19
CA ASP A 57 10.19 7.71 9.35
C ASP A 57 10.06 8.79 10.43
N ASP A 58 8.86 9.36 10.55
CA ASP A 58 8.56 10.45 11.50
C ASP A 58 8.66 10.03 12.97
N TYR A 59 8.71 8.72 13.25
CA TYR A 59 8.81 8.18 14.60
C TYR A 59 10.24 7.80 14.98
N ALA A 60 11.21 7.94 14.06
CA ALA A 60 12.60 7.64 14.34
C ALA A 60 13.26 8.73 15.22
N ALA A 61 14.15 8.32 16.12
CA ALA A 61 14.96 9.26 16.88
C ALA A 61 15.92 10.02 15.96
N SER A 62 16.25 11.26 16.32
CA SER A 62 17.23 12.07 15.57
C SER A 62 18.58 11.36 15.45
N GLY A 63 19.21 11.44 14.27
CA GLY A 63 20.49 10.79 13.97
C GLY A 63 20.39 9.29 13.67
N THR A 64 19.18 8.72 13.63
CA THR A 64 18.98 7.32 13.25
C THR A 64 19.49 7.07 11.83
N HIS A 65 20.17 5.94 11.64
CA HIS A 65 20.55 5.42 10.34
C HIS A 65 19.95 4.04 10.15
N TRP A 66 19.59 3.71 8.91
CA TRP A 66 19.10 2.38 8.55
C TRP A 66 19.69 1.98 7.20
N ASN A 67 20.31 0.80 7.13
CA ASN A 67 21.05 0.33 5.95
C ASN A 67 22.03 1.38 5.39
N ASN A 68 22.81 2.02 6.27
CA ASN A 68 23.77 3.08 5.95
C ASN A 68 23.19 4.34 5.29
N LYS A 69 21.88 4.56 5.37
CA LYS A 69 21.21 5.76 4.90
C LYS A 69 20.64 6.54 6.09
N PRO A 70 20.63 7.88 6.01
CA PRO A 70 20.02 8.69 7.06
C PRO A 70 18.51 8.42 7.10
N VAL A 71 17.98 8.32 8.32
CA VAL A 71 16.55 8.33 8.56
C VAL A 71 16.15 9.75 8.92
N ILE A 72 15.22 10.31 8.15
CA ILE A 72 14.72 11.67 8.29
C ILE A 72 13.22 11.66 8.56
N THR A 73 12.70 12.75 9.11
CA THR A 73 11.25 12.98 9.18
C THR A 73 10.76 13.64 7.89
N THR A 74 9.45 13.63 7.69
CA THR A 74 8.80 14.25 6.53
C THR A 74 9.12 15.74 6.41
N GLU A 75 9.25 16.44 7.55
CA GLU A 75 9.58 17.87 7.66
C GLU A 75 11.00 18.18 7.22
N GLN A 76 11.88 17.18 7.15
CA GLN A 76 13.26 17.33 6.72
C GLN A 76 13.44 17.02 5.22
N LEU A 77 12.37 16.66 4.49
CA LEU A 77 12.45 16.41 3.06
C LEU A 77 12.83 17.68 2.29
N PRO A 78 13.75 17.59 1.33
CA PRO A 78 14.03 18.71 0.44
C PRO A 78 12.85 18.95 -0.52
N GLU A 79 12.77 20.17 -1.05
CA GLU A 79 11.84 20.48 -2.13
C GLU A 79 12.04 19.52 -3.32
N ARG A 80 10.94 19.16 -3.98
CA ARG A 80 10.95 18.27 -5.15
C ARG A 80 11.48 16.87 -4.83
N ALA A 81 11.48 16.43 -3.57
CA ALA A 81 11.78 15.04 -3.26
C ALA A 81 10.77 14.11 -3.95
N MET A 82 11.29 13.04 -4.55
CA MET A 82 10.52 11.91 -5.05
C MET A 82 10.53 10.81 -4.00
N VAL A 83 9.35 10.43 -3.56
CA VAL A 83 9.17 9.47 -2.46
C VAL A 83 8.47 8.22 -2.96
N VAL A 84 9.03 7.06 -2.66
CA VAL A 84 8.34 5.78 -2.87
C VAL A 84 7.74 5.34 -1.54
N ASN A 85 6.41 5.26 -1.50
CA ASN A 85 5.68 4.73 -0.37
C ASN A 85 5.89 3.22 -0.28
N CYS A 86 6.70 2.79 0.69
CA CYS A 86 6.96 1.39 0.99
C CYS A 86 6.12 0.89 2.18
N ALA A 87 5.25 1.72 2.77
CA ALA A 87 4.25 1.22 3.72
C ALA A 87 3.20 0.39 2.96
N MET A 88 2.89 -0.80 3.48
CA MET A 88 2.07 -1.79 2.77
C MET A 88 0.86 -2.29 3.55
N CYS A 89 1.05 -2.82 4.76
CA CYS A 89 -0.02 -3.57 5.41
C CYS A 89 -1.07 -2.70 6.11
N ILE A 90 -0.65 -1.87 7.07
CA ILE A 90 -1.60 -1.21 7.99
C ILE A 90 -1.99 0.17 7.48
N ALA A 91 -1.00 1.01 7.15
CA ALA A 91 -1.22 2.44 6.97
C ALA A 91 -0.68 3.02 5.64
N PRO A 92 -0.72 2.32 4.49
CA PRO A 92 -0.20 2.86 3.23
C PRO A 92 -0.89 4.18 2.83
N VAL A 93 -2.20 4.28 3.07
CA VAL A 93 -3.00 5.48 2.77
C VAL A 93 -2.68 6.63 3.71
N SER A 94 -2.58 6.36 5.02
CA SER A 94 -2.22 7.39 6.00
C SER A 94 -0.81 7.95 5.75
N ALA A 95 0.13 7.06 5.42
CA ALA A 95 1.47 7.39 4.97
C ALA A 95 1.47 8.32 3.75
N ALA A 96 0.68 8.00 2.72
CA ALA A 96 0.56 8.82 1.52
C ALA A 96 -0.06 10.20 1.81
N ARG A 97 -1.15 10.26 2.57
CA ARG A 97 -1.82 11.51 2.93
C ARG A 97 -0.91 12.47 3.69
N ARG A 98 -0.07 11.94 4.58
CA ARG A 98 0.90 12.76 5.31
C ARG A 98 1.85 13.48 4.35
N LEU A 99 2.38 12.78 3.35
CA LEU A 99 3.26 13.38 2.34
C LEU A 99 2.53 14.35 1.40
N GLN A 100 1.25 14.12 1.12
CA GLN A 100 0.44 15.02 0.29
C GLN A 100 0.18 16.39 0.92
N HIS A 101 0.38 16.55 2.23
CA HIS A 101 0.32 17.85 2.90
C HIS A 101 1.58 18.69 2.69
N HIS A 102 2.63 18.15 2.07
CA HIS A 102 3.87 18.86 1.76
C HIS A 102 3.91 19.22 0.27
N ASP A 103 3.91 20.52 -0.01
CA ASP A 103 3.96 21.03 -1.37
C ASP A 103 5.26 20.60 -2.08
N GLY A 104 5.12 20.20 -3.35
CA GLY A 104 6.27 19.86 -4.19
C GLY A 104 6.84 18.46 -3.99
N ILE A 105 6.25 17.61 -3.14
CA ILE A 105 6.64 16.20 -3.04
C ILE A 105 5.98 15.38 -4.15
N GLU A 106 6.79 14.62 -4.88
CA GLU A 106 6.32 13.69 -5.91
C GLU A 106 6.21 12.27 -5.31
N LEU A 107 5.00 11.72 -5.25
CA LEU A 107 4.74 10.45 -4.57
C LEU A 107 4.51 9.30 -5.56
N LEU A 108 5.27 8.21 -5.37
CA LEU A 108 5.09 6.92 -6.04
C LEU A 108 4.60 5.87 -5.02
N SER A 109 3.76 4.95 -5.47
CA SER A 109 3.59 3.67 -4.78
C SER A 109 4.70 2.70 -5.18
N LEU A 110 5.03 1.72 -4.33
CA LEU A 110 5.91 0.64 -4.76
C LEU A 110 5.34 -0.12 -5.97
N ALA A 111 4.02 -0.24 -6.07
CA ALA A 111 3.36 -0.86 -7.22
C ALA A 111 3.67 -0.14 -8.54
N ASP A 112 3.89 1.17 -8.53
CA ASP A 112 4.33 1.92 -9.72
C ASP A 112 5.73 1.45 -10.17
N LEU A 113 6.67 1.29 -9.23
CA LEU A 113 8.02 0.77 -9.53
C LEU A 113 7.96 -0.67 -10.06
N CYS A 114 7.23 -1.55 -9.39
CA CYS A 114 7.15 -2.96 -9.76
C CYS A 114 6.43 -3.17 -11.09
N GLY A 115 5.37 -2.39 -11.35
CA GLY A 115 4.65 -2.45 -12.61
C GLY A 115 5.52 -2.00 -13.78
N HIS A 116 6.26 -0.89 -13.61
CA HIS A 116 7.06 -0.30 -14.69
C HIS A 116 8.40 -1.02 -14.91
N LEU A 117 9.02 -1.56 -13.85
CA LEU A 117 10.32 -2.24 -13.89
C LEU A 117 10.25 -3.62 -13.20
N PRO A 118 9.43 -4.56 -13.71
CA PRO A 118 9.15 -5.85 -13.06
C PRO A 118 10.36 -6.78 -12.97
N GLN A 119 11.39 -6.54 -13.79
CA GLN A 119 12.66 -7.30 -13.74
C GLN A 119 13.59 -6.81 -12.61
N ARG A 120 13.37 -5.60 -12.10
CA ARG A 120 14.21 -4.95 -11.08
C ARG A 120 13.54 -4.93 -9.71
N PHE A 121 12.23 -4.74 -9.65
CA PHE A 121 11.48 -4.64 -8.40
C PHE A 121 10.36 -5.68 -8.33
N LYS A 122 10.15 -6.25 -7.15
CA LYS A 122 9.14 -7.27 -6.90
C LYS A 122 7.99 -6.71 -6.08
N LEU A 123 6.77 -7.08 -6.47
CA LEU A 123 5.61 -6.81 -5.65
C LEU A 123 5.71 -7.53 -4.30
N PRO A 124 5.06 -7.03 -3.24
CA PRO A 124 4.96 -7.72 -1.97
C PRO A 124 4.41 -9.15 -2.12
N TRP A 125 4.86 -10.06 -1.25
CA TRP A 125 4.49 -11.47 -1.28
C TRP A 125 2.96 -11.70 -1.17
N PHE A 126 2.25 -10.82 -0.47
CA PHE A 126 0.80 -10.94 -0.32
C PHE A 126 0.09 -10.79 -1.67
N VAL A 127 0.69 -10.10 -2.64
CA VAL A 127 0.10 -9.88 -3.95
C VAL A 127 0.07 -11.18 -4.75
N SER A 128 1.18 -11.91 -4.80
CA SER A 128 1.22 -13.22 -5.47
C SER A 128 0.27 -14.21 -4.78
N GLN A 129 0.29 -14.29 -3.45
CA GLN A 129 -0.64 -15.16 -2.73
C GLN A 129 -2.11 -14.81 -2.99
N SER A 130 -2.46 -13.52 -3.02
CA SER A 130 -3.85 -13.11 -3.29
C SER A 130 -4.26 -13.44 -4.72
N ARG A 131 -3.35 -13.33 -5.70
CA ARG A 131 -3.61 -13.71 -7.09
C ARG A 131 -3.82 -15.22 -7.21
N ASP A 132 -2.96 -16.02 -6.58
CA ASP A 132 -3.05 -17.48 -6.59
C ASP A 132 -4.37 -17.93 -5.94
N GLU A 133 -4.72 -17.37 -4.78
CA GLU A 133 -5.95 -17.67 -4.05
C GLU A 133 -7.20 -17.30 -4.86
N VAL A 134 -7.27 -16.08 -5.38
CA VAL A 134 -8.43 -15.63 -6.18
C VAL A 134 -8.56 -16.42 -7.48
N SER A 135 -7.45 -16.74 -8.13
CA SER A 135 -7.47 -17.52 -9.38
C SER A 135 -7.94 -18.97 -9.15
N SER A 136 -7.53 -19.58 -8.05
CA SER A 136 -7.88 -20.97 -7.70
C SER A 136 -9.32 -21.11 -7.19
N HIS A 137 -9.88 -20.04 -6.60
CA HIS A 137 -11.20 -20.05 -5.96
C HIS A 137 -12.16 -19.00 -6.52
N LEU A 138 -12.05 -18.67 -7.81
CA LEU A 138 -12.80 -17.57 -8.43
C LEU A 138 -14.33 -17.66 -8.22
N SER A 139 -14.90 -18.86 -8.30
CA SER A 139 -16.34 -19.07 -8.06
C SER A 139 -16.73 -18.76 -6.61
N ALA A 140 -15.87 -19.10 -5.64
CA ALA A 140 -16.13 -18.82 -4.23
C ALA A 140 -16.09 -17.32 -3.95
N TRP A 141 -15.11 -16.59 -4.52
CA TRP A 141 -15.03 -15.14 -4.40
C TRP A 141 -16.21 -14.40 -5.04
N ASN A 142 -16.68 -14.84 -6.22
CA ASN A 142 -17.88 -14.27 -6.83
C ASN A 142 -19.14 -14.56 -5.98
N LYS A 143 -19.24 -15.76 -5.39
CA LYS A 143 -20.34 -16.11 -4.49
C LYS A 143 -20.30 -15.27 -3.21
N LEU A 144 -19.13 -15.08 -2.61
CA LEU A 144 -18.94 -14.21 -1.44
C LEU A 144 -19.39 -12.78 -1.76
N TYR A 145 -18.89 -12.21 -2.86
CA TYR A 145 -19.26 -10.85 -3.29
C TYR A 145 -20.78 -10.69 -3.46
N GLY A 146 -21.43 -11.67 -4.11
CA GLY A 146 -22.89 -11.66 -4.29
C GLY A 146 -23.70 -11.94 -3.02
N ALA A 147 -23.08 -12.44 -1.95
CA ALA A 147 -23.73 -12.72 -0.67
C ALA A 147 -23.63 -11.56 0.34
N LEU A 148 -22.81 -10.54 0.06
CA LEU A 148 -22.71 -9.35 0.90
C LEU A 148 -24.04 -8.58 0.87
N ALA A 149 -24.56 -8.27 2.06
CA ALA A 149 -25.91 -7.76 2.26
C ALA A 149 -26.12 -6.34 1.74
N ASP A 150 -25.06 -5.53 1.72
CA ASP A 150 -25.11 -4.11 1.41
C ASP A 150 -24.02 -3.68 0.43
N GLU A 151 -24.27 -2.56 -0.25
CA GLU A 151 -23.37 -2.01 -1.27
C GLU A 151 -22.04 -1.52 -0.67
N ALA A 152 -22.03 -1.06 0.59
CA ALA A 152 -20.81 -0.57 1.23
C ALA A 152 -19.84 -1.73 1.51
N SER A 153 -20.34 -2.88 1.95
CA SER A 153 -19.59 -4.12 2.08
C SER A 153 -19.04 -4.61 0.73
N GLN A 154 -19.86 -4.57 -0.32
CA GLN A 154 -19.42 -4.94 -1.68
C GLN A 154 -18.31 -4.02 -2.19
N GLN A 155 -18.46 -2.72 -2.01
CA GLN A 155 -17.46 -1.73 -2.41
C GLN A 155 -16.16 -1.89 -1.59
N THR A 156 -16.28 -2.17 -0.28
CA THR A 156 -15.15 -2.50 0.60
C THR A 156 -14.37 -3.71 0.09
N LEU A 157 -15.06 -4.81 -0.20
CA LEU A 157 -14.41 -6.01 -0.73
C LEU A 157 -13.74 -5.74 -2.09
N LYS A 158 -14.40 -4.97 -2.96
CA LYS A 158 -13.84 -4.61 -4.28
C LYS A 158 -12.54 -3.80 -4.15
N ASP A 159 -12.53 -2.77 -3.32
CA ASP A 159 -11.34 -1.90 -3.15
C ASP A 159 -10.19 -2.66 -2.48
N LEU A 160 -10.53 -3.50 -1.49
CA LEU A 160 -9.59 -4.39 -0.83
C LEU A 160 -8.97 -5.36 -1.84
N LEU A 161 -9.77 -5.99 -2.70
CA LEU A 161 -9.25 -6.90 -3.73
C LEU A 161 -8.42 -6.16 -4.77
N GLN A 162 -8.81 -4.95 -5.17
CA GLN A 162 -7.98 -4.12 -6.06
C GLN A 162 -6.59 -3.89 -5.45
N PHE A 163 -6.52 -3.56 -4.16
CA PHE A 163 -5.24 -3.41 -3.46
C PHE A 163 -4.49 -4.74 -3.35
N ARG A 164 -5.13 -5.80 -2.85
CA ARG A 164 -4.52 -7.11 -2.64
C ARG A 164 -3.98 -7.74 -3.92
N LEU A 165 -4.61 -7.48 -5.07
CA LEU A 165 -4.21 -8.03 -6.36
C LEU A 165 -3.17 -7.18 -7.10
N SER A 166 -3.03 -5.89 -6.76
CA SER A 166 -2.10 -4.97 -7.45
C SER A 166 -0.92 -4.51 -6.60
N GLY A 167 -1.06 -4.51 -5.28
CA GLY A 167 -0.18 -3.81 -4.35
C GLY A 167 -0.37 -2.29 -4.33
N ASP A 168 -1.29 -1.74 -5.12
CA ASP A 168 -1.54 -0.31 -5.22
C ASP A 168 -2.60 0.13 -4.21
N TYR A 169 -2.17 0.90 -3.20
CA TYR A 169 -3.04 1.36 -2.12
C TYR A 169 -4.06 2.42 -2.57
N ARG A 170 -3.95 2.99 -3.78
CA ARG A 170 -4.82 4.09 -4.23
C ARG A 170 -6.29 3.70 -4.33
N SER A 171 -6.62 2.43 -4.55
CA SER A 171 -8.00 1.92 -4.44
C SER A 171 -8.56 2.06 -3.02
N MET A 172 -7.69 2.09 -2.01
CA MET A 172 -8.03 2.28 -0.61
C MET A 172 -7.99 3.76 -0.17
N SER A 173 -7.90 4.72 -1.11
CA SER A 173 -7.75 6.15 -0.80
C SER A 173 -8.89 6.76 0.03
N ALA A 174 -10.07 6.15 0.06
CA ALA A 174 -11.20 6.59 0.90
C ALA A 174 -11.16 6.05 2.35
N TYR A 175 -10.28 5.11 2.65
CA TYR A 175 -10.26 4.39 3.93
C TYR A 175 -9.31 5.06 4.92
N CYS A 176 -9.45 4.72 6.20
CA CYS A 176 -8.53 5.11 7.27
C CYS A 176 -8.38 3.97 8.28
N VAL A 177 -7.30 4.03 9.05
CA VAL A 177 -7.02 3.10 10.14
C VAL A 177 -7.78 3.59 11.38
N ARG A 178 -8.63 2.72 11.96
CA ARG A 178 -9.51 3.02 13.11
C ARG A 178 -9.47 1.91 14.17
N PRO A 179 -8.32 1.63 14.79
CA PRO A 179 -8.19 0.54 15.76
C PRO A 179 -9.18 0.69 16.92
N GLU A 180 -9.52 1.92 17.31
CA GLU A 180 -10.49 2.22 18.35
C GLU A 180 -11.93 1.78 18.03
N ALA A 181 -12.27 1.62 16.75
CA ALA A 181 -13.58 1.18 16.30
C ALA A 181 -13.62 -0.31 15.92
N GLN A 182 -12.46 -0.98 15.85
CA GLN A 182 -12.36 -2.36 15.40
C GLN A 182 -13.19 -3.27 16.33
N TYR A 183 -14.07 -4.09 15.74
CA TYR A 183 -15.03 -4.99 16.41
C TYR A 183 -16.23 -4.33 17.11
N PHE A 184 -16.25 -3.00 17.26
CA PHE A 184 -17.32 -2.25 17.94
C PHE A 184 -18.00 -1.26 16.99
N GLU A 185 -18.25 -1.73 15.77
CA GLU A 185 -18.81 -0.95 14.68
C GLU A 185 -20.31 -0.65 14.90
N PRO A 186 -20.84 0.48 14.39
CA PRO A 186 -22.22 0.90 14.64
C PRO A 186 -23.28 0.00 14.02
N PHE A 187 -22.90 -0.91 13.12
CA PHE A 187 -23.80 -1.92 12.57
C PHE A 187 -24.00 -3.14 13.49
N ILE A 188 -23.24 -3.24 14.59
CA ILE A 188 -23.47 -4.22 15.65
C ILE A 188 -24.42 -3.58 16.66
N ASP A 189 -25.61 -4.19 16.86
CA ASP A 189 -26.63 -3.67 17.78
C ASP A 189 -26.11 -3.68 19.23
N PRO A 190 -25.85 -2.53 19.88
CA PRO A 190 -25.33 -2.51 21.24
C PRO A 190 -26.35 -2.96 22.31
N GLY A 191 -27.64 -3.03 21.96
CA GLY A 191 -28.74 -3.40 22.87
C GLY A 191 -29.02 -4.90 22.98
N ALA A 192 -28.44 -5.71 22.08
CA ALA A 192 -28.58 -7.16 22.16
C ALA A 192 -27.64 -7.77 23.21
N ALA A 193 -28.08 -8.87 23.84
CA ALA A 193 -27.25 -9.62 24.78
C ALA A 193 -26.13 -10.33 23.99
N HIS A 194 -24.93 -9.75 24.00
CA HIS A 194 -23.76 -10.29 23.31
C HIS A 194 -22.83 -11.02 24.28
N VAL A 195 -22.25 -12.12 23.81
CA VAL A 195 -21.03 -12.69 24.38
C VAL A 195 -19.90 -12.38 23.41
N PHE A 196 -18.97 -11.52 23.82
CA PHE A 196 -17.78 -11.23 23.02
C PHE A 196 -16.74 -12.33 23.27
N VAL A 197 -16.40 -13.07 22.22
CA VAL A 197 -15.36 -14.11 22.27
C VAL A 197 -14.11 -13.53 21.62
N ASP A 198 -13.09 -13.28 22.44
CA ASP A 198 -11.81 -12.74 21.98
C ASP A 198 -10.93 -13.86 21.39
N GLY A 199 -11.10 -14.09 20.09
CA GLY A 199 -10.34 -15.06 19.30
C GLY A 199 -9.01 -14.47 18.81
N GLY A 200 -8.06 -14.28 19.73
CA GLY A 200 -6.72 -13.75 19.39
C GLY A 200 -6.35 -12.45 20.09
N GLY A 201 -6.91 -12.19 21.27
CA GLY A 201 -6.56 -11.05 22.13
C GLY A 201 -5.05 -10.98 22.33
N TYR A 202 -4.45 -9.96 21.73
CA TYR A 202 -3.03 -9.65 21.81
C TYR A 202 -2.86 -8.43 22.72
N ASP A 203 -1.72 -8.34 23.39
CA ASP A 203 -1.36 -7.30 24.36
C ASP A 203 -0.74 -6.03 23.74
#